data_AF-A0A3D2CMG8-F1
#
_entry.id   AF-A0A3D2CMG8-F1
#
_cell.length_a   1.000
_cell.length_b   1.000
_cell.length_c   1.000
_cell.angle_alpha   90.00
_cell.angle_beta   90.00
_cell.angle_gamma   90.00
#
_symmetry.space_group_name_H-M   'P 1'
#
loop_
_entity.id
_entity.type
_entity.pdbx_description
1 polymer ?
#
loop_
_entity_poly.entity_id
_entity_poly.type
_entity_poly.pdbx_seq_one_letter_code
_entity_poly.pdbx_strand_id
1 'polypeptide(L)'
;MKTPTYAYKIGDYTITREGNLEAPDGLDAETLQRLKDTLESAGYQPEGIEVPEATAEDSSENEITGICISMPRSLFTDANLENLKNIIAAKRSLICKALGTDDLPLEITDTKVSFPWFPGQPDADRSSGLQDQGHWS
;
A
#
# COMPACT_ATOMS: atom_id res chain seq x y z
N MET A 1 -34.17 -7.57 27.51
CA MET A 1 -34.64 -7.49 26.11
C MET A 1 -33.53 -8.06 25.24
N LYS A 2 -33.79 -9.08 24.40
CA LYS A 2 -32.79 -9.63 23.48
C LYS A 2 -32.65 -8.68 22.30
N THR A 3 -31.47 -8.10 22.12
CA THR A 3 -31.15 -7.29 20.94
C THR A 3 -31.23 -8.18 19.70
N PRO A 4 -31.95 -7.80 18.64
CA PRO A 4 -31.84 -8.52 17.37
C PRO A 4 -30.38 -8.41 16.91
N THR A 5 -29.77 -9.54 16.58
CA THR A 5 -28.48 -9.55 15.89
C THR A 5 -28.72 -8.90 14.53
N TYR A 6 -28.11 -7.73 14.29
CA TYR A 6 -28.13 -7.03 12.99
C TYR A 6 -27.24 -7.76 11.96
N ALA A 7 -27.34 -9.09 11.92
CA ALA A 7 -26.66 -9.92 10.95
C ALA A 7 -27.56 -10.07 9.72
N TYR A 8 -26.98 -9.92 8.53
CA TYR A 8 -27.68 -10.03 7.26
C TYR A 8 -27.31 -11.36 6.58
N LYS A 9 -28.31 -12.20 6.30
CA LYS A 9 -28.08 -13.50 5.67
C LYS A 9 -28.28 -13.41 4.16
N ILE A 10 -27.25 -13.82 3.40
CA ILE A 10 -27.25 -13.86 1.93
C ILE A 10 -27.01 -15.31 1.50
N GLY A 11 -28.08 -16.04 1.19
CA GLY A 11 -27.97 -17.48 0.94
C GLY A 11 -27.41 -18.20 2.17
N ASP A 12 -26.31 -18.92 2.01
CA ASP A 12 -25.60 -19.60 3.11
C ASP A 12 -24.53 -18.73 3.80
N TYR A 13 -24.31 -17.51 3.32
CA TYR A 13 -23.37 -16.55 3.90
C TYR A 13 -24.06 -15.63 4.91
N THR A 14 -23.32 -15.21 5.95
CA THR A 14 -23.83 -14.29 6.97
C THR A 14 -22.91 -13.09 7.09
N ILE A 15 -23.45 -11.88 6.93
CA ILE A 15 -22.73 -10.64 7.20
C ILE A 15 -23.05 -10.22 8.63
N THR A 16 -22.04 -10.14 9.51
CA THR A 16 -22.21 -9.70 10.89
C THR A 16 -22.50 -8.19 10.95
N ARG A 17 -22.98 -7.73 12.11
CA ARG A 17 -23.21 -6.29 12.36
C ARG A 17 -21.94 -5.43 12.23
N GLU A 18 -20.77 -6.06 12.35
CA GLU A 18 -19.45 -5.43 12.24
C GLU A 18 -18.98 -5.35 10.78
N GLY A 19 -19.76 -5.93 9.86
CA GLY A 19 -19.45 -5.93 8.43
C GLY A 19 -18.61 -7.14 7.99
N ASN A 20 -18.34 -8.10 8.88
CA ASN A 20 -17.57 -9.29 8.54
C ASN A 20 -18.46 -10.30 7.81
N LEU A 21 -17.92 -10.91 6.75
CA LEU A 21 -18.58 -12.00 6.02
C LEU A 21 -18.15 -13.33 6.61
N GLU A 22 -19.10 -14.06 7.17
CA GLU A 22 -18.95 -15.43 7.66
C GLU A 22 -19.42 -16.40 6.56
N ALA A 23 -18.51 -17.31 6.19
CA ALA A 23 -18.74 -18.33 5.18
C ALA A 23 -18.99 -19.70 5.85
N PRO A 24 -19.87 -20.56 5.31
CA PRO A 24 -20.16 -21.85 5.92
C PRO A 24 -18.97 -22.82 5.83
N ASP A 25 -18.73 -23.62 6.88
CA ASP A 25 -17.62 -24.58 6.99
C ASP A 25 -17.62 -25.70 5.92
N GLY A 26 -18.71 -25.84 5.17
CA GLY A 26 -18.90 -26.85 4.12
C GLY A 26 -18.58 -26.38 2.70
N LEU A 27 -17.91 -25.24 2.53
CA LEU A 27 -17.54 -24.74 1.22
C LEU A 27 -16.46 -25.60 0.57
N ASP A 28 -16.68 -25.97 -0.69
CA ASP A 28 -15.63 -26.55 -1.50
C ASP A 28 -14.46 -25.57 -1.67
N ALA A 29 -13.23 -26.10 -1.71
CA ALA A 29 -12.03 -25.29 -1.85
C ALA A 29 -12.05 -24.37 -3.09
N GLU A 30 -12.65 -24.82 -4.20
CA GLU A 30 -12.81 -23.99 -5.41
C GLU A 30 -13.69 -22.76 -5.16
N THR A 31 -14.78 -22.93 -4.40
CA THR A 31 -15.72 -21.85 -4.09
C THR A 31 -15.10 -20.88 -3.08
N LEU A 32 -14.36 -21.40 -2.10
CA LEU A 32 -13.65 -20.59 -1.12
C LEU A 32 -12.55 -19.74 -1.79
N GLN A 33 -11.80 -20.33 -2.71
CA GLN A 33 -10.78 -19.62 -3.51
C GLN A 33 -11.41 -18.52 -4.37
N ARG A 34 -12.48 -18.83 -5.11
CA ARG A 34 -13.20 -17.82 -5.91
C ARG A 34 -13.73 -16.66 -5.07
N LEU A 35 -14.21 -16.93 -3.87
CA LEU A 35 -14.67 -15.90 -2.94
C LEU A 35 -13.51 -15.00 -2.53
N LYS A 36 -12.35 -15.58 -2.17
CA LYS A 36 -11.12 -14.85 -1.85
C LYS A 36 -10.70 -13.92 -2.99
N ASP A 37 -10.54 -14.46 -4.21
CA ASP A 37 -10.15 -13.69 -5.40
C ASP A 37 -11.13 -12.54 -5.70
N THR A 38 -12.43 -12.77 -5.55
CA THR A 38 -13.46 -11.75 -5.80
C THR A 38 -13.37 -10.61 -4.79
N LEU A 39 -13.12 -10.94 -3.51
CA LEU A 39 -12.97 -9.95 -2.45
C LEU A 39 -11.69 -9.12 -2.66
N GLU A 40 -10.57 -9.77 -3.00
CA GLU A 40 -9.30 -9.11 -3.30
C GLU A 40 -9.43 -8.17 -4.51
N SER A 41 -10.08 -8.62 -5.59
CA SER A 41 -10.36 -7.78 -6.76
C SER A 41 -11.26 -6.59 -6.44
N ALA A 42 -12.11 -6.68 -5.41
CA ALA A 42 -12.95 -5.59 -4.94
C ALA A 42 -12.26 -4.69 -3.89
N GLY A 43 -11.01 -5.00 -3.50
CA GLY A 43 -10.22 -4.24 -2.53
C GLY A 43 -10.48 -4.60 -1.07
N TYR A 44 -11.09 -5.76 -0.79
CA TYR A 44 -11.33 -6.27 0.56
C TYR A 44 -10.35 -7.39 0.89
N GLN A 45 -9.73 -7.33 2.08
CA GLN A 45 -8.81 -8.36 2.58
C GLN A 45 -9.51 -9.18 3.66
N PRO A 46 -9.94 -10.42 3.38
CA PRO A 46 -10.59 -11.27 4.37
C PRO A 46 -9.57 -11.84 5.35
N GLU A 47 -9.72 -11.53 6.64
CA GLU A 47 -8.92 -12.15 7.71
C GLU A 47 -9.51 -13.54 8.05
N GLY A 48 -8.70 -14.61 7.98
CA GLY A 48 -9.08 -15.95 8.47
C GLY A 48 -9.60 -16.97 7.44
N ILE A 49 -9.38 -16.77 6.13
CA ILE A 49 -9.64 -17.82 5.12
C ILE A 49 -8.41 -18.72 4.97
N GLU A 50 -8.46 -19.92 5.52
CA GLU A 50 -7.43 -20.96 5.37
C GLU A 50 -7.75 -21.84 4.14
N VAL A 51 -7.48 -21.35 2.92
CA VAL A 51 -7.47 -22.21 1.73
C VAL A 51 -6.13 -22.96 1.66
N PRO A 52 -6.11 -24.29 1.47
CA PRO A 52 -4.86 -25.01 1.19
C PRO A 52 -4.31 -24.51 -0.14
N GLU A 53 -3.29 -23.66 -0.07
CA GLU A 53 -2.64 -23.01 -1.19
C GLU A 53 -2.08 -24.03 -2.19
N ALA A 54 -2.68 -24.07 -3.39
CA ALA A 54 -1.98 -24.50 -4.59
C ALA A 54 -1.44 -23.23 -5.27
N THR A 55 -0.17 -22.92 -4.97
CA THR A 55 0.78 -22.18 -5.81
C THR A 55 0.19 -21.05 -6.65
N ALA A 56 0.02 -19.88 -6.03
CA ALA A 56 0.07 -18.62 -6.73
C ALA A 56 1.17 -17.78 -6.09
N GLU A 57 2.38 -17.95 -6.63
CA GLU A 57 3.53 -17.10 -6.40
C GLU A 57 3.21 -15.68 -6.93
N ASP A 58 2.42 -14.90 -6.19
CA ASP A 58 2.39 -13.43 -6.31
C ASP A 58 1.82 -12.79 -5.02
N SER A 59 2.11 -13.39 -3.86
CA SER A 59 1.98 -12.69 -2.59
C SER A 59 3.34 -12.11 -2.24
N SER A 60 3.80 -11.14 -3.04
CA SER A 60 4.57 -10.07 -2.40
C SER A 60 3.59 -9.39 -1.47
N GLU A 61 3.60 -9.77 -0.19
CA GLU A 61 3.25 -8.85 0.89
C GLU A 61 4.14 -7.62 0.70
N ASN A 62 3.74 -6.74 -0.22
CA ASN A 62 4.14 -5.36 -0.19
C ASN A 62 3.42 -4.80 1.03
N GLU A 63 4.01 -5.03 2.21
CA GLU A 63 4.06 -3.99 3.22
C GLU A 63 4.15 -2.67 2.44
N ILE A 64 3.20 -1.75 2.61
CA ILE A 64 3.18 -0.51 1.84
C ILE A 64 4.40 0.31 2.29
N THR A 65 5.55 -0.01 1.71
CA THR A 65 6.90 0.50 2.03
C THR A 65 7.14 1.85 1.37
N GLY A 66 6.08 2.50 0.85
CA GLY A 66 6.13 3.84 0.32
C GLY A 66 4.93 4.24 -0.52
N ILE A 67 4.78 5.56 -0.68
CA ILE A 67 3.84 6.17 -1.62
C ILE A 67 4.58 6.40 -2.93
N CYS A 68 4.10 5.78 -4.01
CA CYS A 68 4.59 6.04 -5.37
C CYS A 68 3.58 6.87 -6.13
N ILE A 69 3.97 8.06 -6.58
CA ILE A 69 3.13 8.90 -7.43
C ILE A 69 3.36 8.50 -8.88
N SER A 70 2.30 8.24 -9.65
CA SER A 70 2.39 7.86 -11.07
C SER A 70 1.51 8.76 -11.94
N MET A 71 2.02 9.11 -13.13
CA MET A 71 1.33 9.94 -14.12
C MET A 71 1.41 9.28 -15.51
N PRO A 72 0.38 9.35 -16.37
CA PRO A 72 0.43 8.79 -17.73
C PRO A 72 1.58 9.39 -18.55
N ARG A 73 2.32 8.55 -19.28
CA ARG A 73 3.43 8.98 -20.15
C ARG A 73 2.96 9.94 -21.24
N SER A 74 1.70 9.83 -21.67
CA SER A 74 1.07 10.71 -22.66
C SER A 74 0.95 12.17 -22.22
N LEU A 75 1.02 12.47 -20.92
CA LEU A 75 1.03 13.85 -20.42
C LEU A 75 2.38 14.55 -20.60
N PHE A 76 3.43 13.79 -20.92
CA PHE A 76 4.77 14.31 -21.10
C PHE A 76 5.18 14.24 -22.57
N THR A 77 5.87 15.26 -23.05
CA THR A 77 6.66 15.18 -24.29
C THR A 77 8.10 14.84 -23.93
N ASP A 78 8.90 14.38 -24.90
CA ASP A 78 10.32 14.06 -24.65
C ASP A 78 11.09 15.28 -24.11
N ALA A 79 10.85 16.46 -24.68
CA ALA A 79 11.43 17.72 -24.20
C ALA A 79 11.02 18.05 -22.74
N ASN A 80 9.76 17.78 -22.36
CA ASN A 80 9.30 17.99 -20.98
C ASN A 80 9.93 17.00 -20.01
N LEU A 81 10.21 15.76 -20.44
CA LEU A 81 10.94 14.79 -19.62
C LEU A 81 12.39 15.18 -19.42
N GLU A 82 13.06 15.68 -20.46
CA GLU A 82 14.41 16.23 -20.34
C GLU A 82 14.45 17.42 -19.38
N ASN A 83 13.49 18.34 -19.50
CA ASN A 83 13.36 19.46 -18.59
C ASN A 83 13.09 18.99 -17.14
N LEU A 84 12.22 18.00 -16.93
CA LEU A 84 11.97 17.41 -15.62
C LEU A 84 13.25 16.83 -15.00
N LYS A 85 14.04 16.08 -15.77
CA LYS A 85 15.35 15.55 -15.33
C LYS A 85 16.31 16.67 -14.94
N ASN A 86 16.36 17.75 -15.72
CA ASN A 86 17.19 18.92 -15.41
C ASN A 86 16.75 19.63 -14.13
N ILE A 87 15.44 19.78 -13.92
CA ILE A 87 14.89 20.37 -12.70
C ILE A 87 15.23 19.51 -11.48
N ILE A 88 15.06 18.19 -11.58
CA ILE A 88 15.40 17.26 -10.51
C ILE A 88 16.90 17.37 -10.19
N ALA A 89 17.78 17.39 -11.20
CA ALA A 89 19.22 17.53 -10.99
C ALA A 89 19.59 18.87 -10.34
N ALA A 90 19.04 19.98 -10.83
CA ALA A 90 19.35 21.32 -10.34
C ALA A 90 18.80 21.59 -8.92
N LYS A 91 17.64 21.01 -8.58
CA LYS A 91 16.95 21.23 -7.30
C LYS A 91 17.00 20.01 -6.38
N ARG A 92 17.86 19.03 -6.68
CA ARG A 92 17.95 17.75 -5.98
C ARG A 92 18.03 17.93 -4.47
N SER A 93 18.98 18.73 -4.01
CA SER A 93 19.22 18.97 -2.58
C SER A 93 17.99 19.55 -1.85
N LEU A 94 17.22 20.42 -2.51
CA LEU A 94 16.03 21.02 -1.93
C LEU A 94 14.88 20.02 -1.84
N ILE A 95 14.65 19.25 -2.92
CA ILE A 95 13.60 18.23 -2.97
C ILE A 95 13.91 17.08 -2.01
N CYS A 96 15.16 16.58 -2.01
CA CYS A 96 15.67 15.60 -1.04
C CYS A 96 15.40 16.04 0.41
N LYS A 97 15.73 17.29 0.75
CA LYS A 97 15.52 17.82 2.10
C LYS A 97 14.03 17.98 2.47
N ALA A 98 13.19 18.38 1.51
CA ALA A 98 11.76 18.54 1.74
C ALA A 98 11.04 17.20 1.93
N LEU A 99 11.51 16.16 1.22
CA LEU A 99 10.93 14.82 1.26
C LEU A 99 11.61 13.89 2.28
N GLY A 100 12.77 14.27 2.80
CA GLY A 100 13.56 13.44 3.72
C GLY A 100 14.23 12.23 3.04
N THR A 101 14.49 12.28 1.73
CA THR A 101 15.14 11.21 0.96
C THR A 101 16.50 11.66 0.43
N ASP A 102 17.46 10.73 0.29
CA ASP A 102 18.78 10.99 -0.28
C ASP A 102 18.82 10.88 -1.83
N ASP A 103 17.87 10.13 -2.40
CA ASP A 103 17.76 9.90 -3.84
C ASP A 103 16.37 10.24 -4.37
N LEU A 104 16.34 10.64 -5.64
CA LEU A 104 15.13 10.99 -6.40
C LEU A 104 15.13 10.18 -7.69
N PRO A 105 14.95 8.86 -7.61
CA PRO A 105 14.85 8.01 -8.78
C PRO A 105 13.64 8.43 -9.61
N LEU A 106 13.77 8.38 -10.93
CA LEU A 106 12.70 8.70 -11.87
C LEU A 106 12.51 7.51 -12.81
N GLU A 107 11.37 6.83 -12.70
CA GLU A 107 11.05 5.69 -13.54
C GLU A 107 10.19 6.15 -14.71
N ILE A 108 10.67 5.94 -15.93
CA ILE A 108 9.94 6.29 -17.14
C ILE A 108 9.72 5.01 -17.93
N THR A 109 8.45 4.68 -18.16
CA THR A 109 8.01 3.58 -19.00
C THR A 109 7.24 4.14 -20.20
N ASP A 110 6.90 3.28 -21.16
CA ASP A 110 6.10 3.66 -22.33
C ASP A 110 4.69 4.15 -21.93
N THR A 111 4.17 3.65 -20.81
CA THR A 111 2.79 3.92 -20.37
C THR A 111 2.70 4.96 -19.25
N LYS A 112 3.69 5.05 -18.35
CA LYS A 112 3.67 5.96 -17.20
C LYS A 112 5.05 6.48 -16.80
N VAL A 113 5.03 7.58 -16.06
CA VAL A 113 6.16 8.16 -15.33
C VAL A 113 5.88 8.05 -13.84
N SER A 114 6.79 7.44 -13.08
CA SER A 114 6.63 7.17 -11.65
C SER A 114 7.69 7.90 -10.82
N PHE A 115 7.27 8.37 -9.65
CA PHE A 115 8.07 9.09 -8.66
C PHE A 115 8.06 8.32 -7.33
N PRO A 116 8.93 7.31 -7.17
CA PRO A 116 9.05 6.54 -5.93
C PRO A 116 9.93 7.30 -4.93
N TRP A 117 9.50 8.49 -4.51
CA TRP A 117 10.27 9.39 -3.64
C TRP A 117 9.84 9.34 -2.17
N PHE A 118 8.70 8.73 -1.85
CA PHE A 118 8.10 8.77 -0.53
C PHE A 118 8.17 7.38 0.10
N PRO A 119 9.26 7.02 0.79
CA PRO A 119 9.33 5.76 1.51
C PRO A 119 8.27 5.69 2.62
N GLY A 120 7.84 4.48 2.93
CA GLY A 120 6.81 4.16 3.90
C GLY A 120 7.46 4.08 5.26
N GLN A 121 7.02 4.99 6.13
CA GLN A 121 7.58 5.32 7.44
C GLN A 121 8.88 6.13 7.43
N PRO A 122 8.94 7.24 8.20
CA PRO A 122 10.20 7.88 8.52
C PRO A 122 11.00 6.94 9.41
N ASP A 123 12.31 6.91 9.20
CA ASP A 123 13.27 6.41 10.19
C ASP A 123 12.92 7.04 11.54
N ALA A 124 12.46 6.22 12.49
CA ALA A 124 11.95 6.68 13.78
C ALA A 124 13.07 7.22 14.70
N ASP A 125 14.31 7.32 14.20
CA ASP A 125 15.47 7.81 14.95
C ASP A 125 16.13 9.02 14.26
N ARG A 126 15.45 10.18 14.30
CA ARG A 126 16.14 11.46 14.14
C ARG A 126 15.78 12.48 15.21
N SER A 127 15.53 11.96 16.40
CA SER A 127 15.36 12.72 17.64
C SER A 127 15.90 11.95 18.86
N SER A 128 17.02 11.28 18.73
CA SER A 128 17.83 10.84 19.86
C SER A 128 18.72 12.01 20.29
N GLY A 129 18.45 12.48 21.51
CA GLY A 129 18.84 13.78 22.04
C GLY A 129 20.32 14.12 21.96
N LEU A 130 20.55 15.40 21.69
CA LEU A 130 21.72 16.11 22.18
C LEU A 130 21.83 15.84 23.69
N GLN A 131 22.68 14.91 24.10
CA GLN A 131 23.10 14.80 25.49
C GLN A 131 23.99 16.01 25.77
N ASP A 132 23.32 17.11 26.10
CA ASP A 132 23.92 18.25 26.76
C ASP A 132 24.36 17.76 28.16
N GLN A 133 25.59 17.23 28.26
CA GLN A 133 26.28 17.18 29.55
C GLN A 133 26.84 18.57 29.86
N GLY A 134 25.92 19.52 30.00
CA GLY A 134 26.12 20.74 30.74
C GLY A 134 25.97 20.43 32.22
N HIS A 135 27.10 20.17 32.87
CA HIS A 135 27.25 20.17 34.32
C HIS A 135 26.73 21.51 34.88
N TRP A 136 25.62 21.49 35.62
CA TRP A 136 25.16 22.64 36.41
C TRP A 136 24.95 22.22 37.88
N SER A 137 25.71 22.91 38.73
CA SER A 137 25.81 22.90 40.20
C SER A 137 26.61 21.79 40.87
#